data_AF-A0A2N1IGM6-F1
#
_entry.id   AF-A0A2N1IGM6-F1
#
_cell.length_a   1.000
_cell.length_b   1.000
_cell.length_c   1.000
_cell.angle_alpha   90.00
_cell.angle_beta   90.00
_cell.angle_gamma   90.00
#
_symmetry.space_group_name_H-M   'P 1'
#
loop_
_entity.id
_entity.type
_entity.pdbx_description
1 polymer ?
#
loop_
_entity_poly.entity_id
_entity_poly.type
_entity_poly.pdbx_seq_one_letter_code
_entity_poly.pdbx_strand_id
1 'polypeptide(L)'
;MIHAIAGSIAIISGFSALSLRKSSKQHRTVGNVFVLAILLLGLTGIYIAYSRSIMLSLVNGIFLCYFVGTAWMTVKRKAGTIGKFEWIAFFVALLIFGMLVNFAIEASQTDSGKLNGFGPEVFYFFATIAMIAAVMDLKMLANGGIKGS
;
A
#
# COMPACT_ATOMS: atom_id res chain seq x y z
N MET A 1 -3.80 13.17 16.49
CA MET A 1 -2.92 12.53 17.52
C MET A 1 -2.67 11.06 17.22
N ILE A 2 -3.71 10.23 16.99
CA ILE A 2 -3.56 8.79 16.67
C ILE A 2 -2.57 8.53 15.52
N HIS A 3 -2.66 9.28 14.42
CA HIS A 3 -1.75 9.17 13.28
C HIS A 3 -0.27 9.34 13.67
N ALA A 4 0.05 10.35 14.46
CA ALA A 4 1.43 10.61 14.92
C ALA A 4 1.94 9.49 15.84
N ILE A 5 1.10 9.00 16.76
CA ILE A 5 1.46 7.90 17.66
C ILE A 5 1.72 6.61 16.86
N ALA A 6 0.84 6.28 15.91
CA ALA A 6 1.03 5.13 15.03
C ALA A 6 2.34 5.25 14.23
N GLY A 7 2.65 6.44 13.74
CA GLY A 7 3.92 6.74 13.06
C GLY A 7 5.14 6.52 13.95
N SER A 8 5.12 7.04 15.18
CA SER A 8 6.21 6.84 16.14
C SER A 8 6.42 5.36 16.47
N ILE A 9 5.33 4.61 16.70
CA ILE A 9 5.41 3.16 16.94
C ILE A 9 5.99 2.44 15.71
N ALA A 10 5.54 2.79 14.50
CA ALA A 10 6.06 2.21 13.26
C ALA A 10 7.57 2.47 13.09
N ILE A 11 8.04 3.69 13.36
CA ILE A 11 9.47 4.01 13.28
C ILE A 11 10.28 3.20 14.30
N ILE A 12 9.89 3.22 15.58
CA ILE A 12 10.61 2.52 16.66
C ILE A 12 10.65 1.02 16.40
N SER A 13 9.51 0.43 16.04
CA SER A 13 9.42 -1.01 15.75
C SER A 13 10.14 -1.39 14.46
N GLY A 14 10.11 -0.55 13.43
CA GLY A 14 10.84 -0.76 12.19
C GLY A 14 12.36 -0.81 12.41
N PHE A 15 12.91 0.20 13.10
CA PHE A 15 14.33 0.20 13.48
C PHE A 15 14.69 -0.98 14.37
N SER A 16 13.86 -1.29 15.36
CA SER A 16 14.08 -2.44 16.24
C SER A 16 14.09 -3.76 15.45
N ALA A 17 13.21 -3.93 14.47
CA ALA A 17 13.18 -5.14 13.64
C ALA A 17 14.47 -5.31 12.82
N LEU A 18 15.06 -4.22 12.32
CA LEU A 18 16.31 -4.23 11.57
C LEU A 18 17.53 -4.60 12.44
N SER A 19 17.54 -4.16 13.69
CA SER A 19 18.63 -4.46 14.64
C SER A 19 18.58 -5.88 15.22
N LEU A 20 17.43 -6.55 15.12
CA LEU A 20 17.25 -7.91 15.64
C LEU A 20 17.69 -8.96 14.62
N ARG A 21 18.24 -10.07 15.13
CA ARG A 21 18.64 -11.21 14.29
C ARG A 21 17.46 -11.71 13.46
N LYS A 22 17.64 -11.74 12.14
CA LYS A 22 16.67 -12.26 11.17
C LYS A 22 16.20 -13.67 11.57
N SER A 23 14.90 -13.93 11.47
CA SER A 23 14.23 -15.18 11.90
C SER A 23 14.19 -15.48 13.42
N SER A 24 14.70 -14.60 14.30
CA SER A 24 14.48 -14.74 15.74
C SER A 24 12.99 -14.54 16.11
N LYS A 25 12.55 -15.11 17.24
CA LYS A 25 11.18 -14.90 17.75
C LYS A 25 10.90 -13.40 17.98
N GLN A 26 11.88 -12.67 18.51
CA GLN A 26 11.78 -11.22 18.73
C GLN A 26 11.63 -10.45 17.41
N HIS A 27 12.42 -10.77 16.37
CA HIS A 27 12.29 -10.15 15.06
C HIS A 27 10.88 -10.36 14.46
N ARG A 28 10.31 -11.56 14.60
CA ARG A 28 8.95 -11.85 14.14
C ARG A 28 7.90 -11.04 14.91
N THR A 29 8.02 -10.94 16.23
CA THR A 29 7.07 -10.16 17.05
C THR A 29 7.15 -8.67 16.75
N VAL A 30 8.36 -8.10 16.70
CA VAL A 30 8.57 -6.67 16.42
C VAL A 30 8.16 -6.33 14.98
N GLY A 31 8.50 -7.20 14.02
CA GLY A 31 8.01 -7.08 12.65
C GLY A 31 6.48 -7.14 12.56
N ASN A 32 5.84 -7.94 13.42
CA ASN A 32 4.38 -7.97 13.48
C ASN A 32 3.78 -6.65 13.98
N VAL A 33 4.35 -6.10 15.05
CA VAL A 33 3.95 -4.79 15.58
C VAL A 33 4.16 -3.69 14.55
N PHE A 34 5.29 -3.70 13.83
CA PHE A 34 5.60 -2.75 12.77
C PHE A 34 4.52 -2.69 11.70
N VAL A 35 4.09 -3.85 11.18
CA VAL A 35 3.07 -3.88 10.14
C VAL A 35 1.70 -3.47 10.64
N LEU A 36 1.31 -3.85 11.86
CA LEU A 36 0.06 -3.35 12.43
C LEU A 36 0.10 -1.83 12.62
N ALA A 37 1.24 -1.29 13.09
CA ALA A 37 1.42 0.14 13.27
C ALA A 37 1.39 0.91 11.95
N ILE A 38 2.07 0.44 10.90
CA ILE A 38 2.08 1.12 9.60
C ILE A 38 0.72 1.01 8.88
N LEU A 39 -0.04 -0.08 9.08
CA LEU A 39 -1.43 -0.17 8.60
C LEU A 39 -2.34 0.83 9.31
N LEU A 40 -2.23 0.96 10.64
CA LEU A 40 -2.97 1.99 11.39
C LEU A 40 -2.57 3.41 10.97
N LEU A 41 -1.28 3.64 10.72
CA LEU A 41 -0.78 4.90 10.16
C LEU A 41 -1.40 5.18 8.79
N GLY A 42 -1.41 4.19 7.90
CA GLY A 42 -2.04 4.28 6.57
C GLY A 42 -3.53 4.59 6.66
N LEU A 43 -4.30 3.83 7.44
CA LEU A 43 -5.74 4.04 7.63
C LEU A 43 -6.07 5.42 8.19
N THR A 44 -5.33 5.87 9.20
CA THR A 44 -5.52 7.22 9.75
C THR A 44 -5.09 8.30 8.76
N GLY A 45 -4.07 8.04 7.93
CA GLY A 45 -3.65 8.92 6.83
C GLY A 45 -4.73 9.06 5.75
N ILE A 46 -5.37 7.95 5.36
CA ILE A 46 -6.51 7.95 4.43
C ILE A 46 -7.64 8.82 4.98
N TYR A 47 -8.00 8.64 6.26
CA TYR A 47 -9.04 9.44 6.90
C TYR A 47 -8.70 10.94 6.89
N ILE A 48 -7.48 11.31 7.27
CA ILE A 48 -7.04 12.72 7.26
C ILE A 48 -7.05 13.29 5.83
N ALA A 49 -6.56 12.53 4.85
CA ALA A 49 -6.52 12.96 3.46
C ALA A 49 -7.94 13.15 2.89
N TYR A 50 -8.87 12.27 3.24
CA TYR A 50 -10.29 12.43 2.90
C TYR A 50 -10.88 13.69 3.54
N SER A 51 -10.66 13.93 4.83
CA SER A 51 -11.16 15.13 5.52
C SER A 51 -10.59 16.45 4.98
N ARG A 52 -9.38 16.41 4.39
CA ARG A 52 -8.73 17.57 3.77
C ARG A 52 -8.91 17.62 2.25
N SER A 53 -9.67 16.70 1.68
CA SER A 53 -9.87 16.55 0.23
C SER A 53 -8.56 16.56 -0.54
N ILE A 54 -7.55 15.80 -0.09
CA ILE A 54 -6.27 15.63 -0.78
C ILE A 54 -6.27 14.26 -1.46
N MET A 55 -6.79 14.21 -2.69
CA MET A 55 -7.07 12.96 -3.42
C MET A 55 -5.83 12.10 -3.60
N LEU A 56 -4.68 12.69 -3.95
CA LEU A 56 -3.43 11.96 -4.12
C LEU A 56 -3.01 11.23 -2.84
N SER A 57 -3.05 11.91 -1.69
CA SER A 57 -2.68 11.35 -0.39
C SER A 57 -3.67 10.27 0.06
N LEU A 58 -4.96 10.43 -0.26
CA LEU A 58 -5.99 9.43 0.02
C LEU A 58 -5.67 8.13 -0.71
N VAL A 59 -5.46 8.19 -2.03
CA VAL A 59 -5.20 7.00 -2.83
C VAL A 59 -3.85 6.37 -2.48
N ASN A 60 -2.81 7.18 -2.25
CA ASN A 60 -1.51 6.66 -1.81
C ASN A 60 -1.56 6.01 -0.42
N GLY A 61 -2.45 6.48 0.47
CA GLY A 61 -2.70 5.81 1.74
C GLY A 61 -3.32 4.42 1.56
N ILE A 62 -4.28 4.28 0.64
CA ILE A 62 -4.84 2.97 0.27
C ILE A 62 -3.75 2.08 -0.34
N PHE A 63 -2.93 2.67 -1.21
CA PHE A 63 -1.86 1.95 -1.91
C PHE A 63 -0.76 1.46 -0.95
N LEU A 64 -0.43 2.25 0.08
CA LEU A 64 0.43 1.84 1.18
C LEU A 64 -0.15 0.61 1.90
N CYS A 65 -1.44 0.65 2.26
CA CYS A 65 -2.11 -0.48 2.91
C CYS A 65 -2.09 -1.73 2.03
N TYR A 66 -2.27 -1.57 0.71
CA TYR A 66 -2.14 -2.64 -0.27
C TYR A 66 -0.74 -3.26 -0.26
N PHE A 67 0.33 -2.46 -0.36
CA PHE A 67 1.70 -2.98 -0.38
C PHE A 67 2.08 -3.69 0.92
N VAL A 68 1.72 -3.09 2.05
CA VAL A 68 2.00 -3.68 3.36
C VAL A 68 1.21 -4.97 3.55
N GLY A 69 -0.07 -4.98 3.17
CA GLY A 69 -0.93 -6.15 3.27
C GLY A 69 -0.46 -7.32 2.39
N THR A 70 -0.10 -7.03 1.14
CA THR A 70 0.42 -8.05 0.20
C THR A 70 1.78 -8.60 0.64
N ALA A 71 2.69 -7.74 1.12
CA ALA A 71 3.96 -8.16 1.68
C ALA A 71 3.78 -9.06 2.91
N TRP A 72 2.88 -8.69 3.83
CA TRP A 72 2.57 -9.50 5.00
C TRP A 72 1.99 -10.87 4.65
N MET A 73 1.07 -10.89 3.68
CA MET A 73 0.46 -12.13 3.22
C MET A 73 1.47 -13.03 2.51
N THR A 74 2.43 -12.46 1.78
CA THR A 74 3.54 -13.22 1.19
C THR A 74 4.34 -13.97 2.27
N VAL A 75 4.54 -13.39 3.45
CA VAL A 75 5.24 -14.04 4.57
C VAL A 75 4.38 -15.08 5.30
N LYS A 76 3.07 -14.85 5.41
CA LYS A 76 2.13 -15.72 6.16
C LYS A 76 1.61 -16.90 5.34
N ARG A 77 1.49 -16.74 4.03
CA ARG A 77 0.89 -17.73 3.13
C ARG A 77 1.85 -18.90 2.90
N LYS A 78 1.31 -20.11 2.81
CA LYS A 78 2.10 -21.28 2.40
C LYS A 78 2.50 -21.12 0.93
N ALA A 79 3.75 -21.47 0.59
CA ALA A 79 4.24 -21.40 -0.78
C ALA A 79 3.33 -22.19 -1.75
N GLY A 80 3.09 -21.64 -2.94
CA GLY A 80 2.25 -22.25 -3.98
C GLY A 80 0.76 -22.35 -3.60
N THR A 81 0.27 -21.45 -2.74
CA THR A 81 -1.16 -21.38 -2.43
C THR A 81 -1.70 -19.98 -2.68
N ILE A 82 -2.96 -19.92 -3.13
CA ILE A 82 -3.75 -18.69 -3.28
C ILE A 82 -4.99 -18.77 -2.40
N GLY A 83 -5.56 -17.62 -2.05
CA GLY A 83 -6.82 -17.51 -1.34
C GLY A 83 -7.62 -16.29 -1.80
N LYS A 84 -8.66 -15.97 -1.04
CA LYS A 84 -9.54 -14.82 -1.33
C LYS A 84 -8.81 -13.47 -1.24
N PHE A 85 -7.80 -13.38 -0.37
CA PHE A 85 -7.04 -12.14 -0.17
C PHE A 85 -6.33 -11.71 -1.45
N GLU A 86 -5.73 -12.65 -2.17
CA GLU A 86 -4.94 -12.41 -3.37
C GLU A 86 -5.82 -11.87 -4.52
N TRP A 87 -7.06 -12.37 -4.63
CA TRP A 87 -8.06 -11.80 -5.53
C TRP A 87 -8.49 -10.39 -5.12
N ILE A 88 -8.75 -10.17 -3.82
CA ILE A 88 -9.10 -8.83 -3.32
C ILE A 88 -7.96 -7.84 -3.59
N ALA A 89 -6.71 -8.23 -3.34
CA ALA A 89 -5.53 -7.41 -3.60
C ALA A 89 -5.44 -7.00 -5.07
N PHE A 90 -5.61 -7.95 -5.99
CA PHE A 90 -5.64 -7.67 -7.43
C PHE A 90 -6.70 -6.63 -7.80
N PHE A 91 -7.94 -6.80 -7.33
CA PHE A 91 -9.01 -5.83 -7.62
C PHE A 91 -8.75 -4.47 -6.96
N VAL A 92 -8.17 -4.44 -5.76
CA VAL A 92 -7.76 -3.18 -5.11
C VAL A 92 -6.70 -2.46 -5.94
N ALA A 93 -5.69 -3.17 -6.47
CA ALA A 93 -4.68 -2.57 -7.34
C ALA A 93 -5.29 -1.98 -8.62
N LEU A 94 -6.25 -2.67 -9.25
CA LEU A 94 -6.98 -2.15 -10.41
C LEU A 94 -7.83 -0.92 -10.07
N LEU A 95 -8.49 -0.90 -8.90
CA LEU A 95 -9.26 0.25 -8.45
C LEU A 95 -8.36 1.46 -8.19
N ILE A 96 -7.20 1.26 -7.55
CA ILE A 96 -6.20 2.31 -7.34
C ILE A 96 -5.73 2.87 -8.69
N PHE A 97 -5.40 2.00 -9.65
CA PHE A 97 -5.04 2.42 -11.01
C PHE A 97 -6.13 3.28 -11.65
N GLY A 98 -7.38 2.82 -11.63
CA GLY A 98 -8.52 3.55 -12.20
C GLY A 98 -8.74 4.91 -11.53
N MET A 99 -8.66 4.99 -10.20
CA MET A 99 -8.76 6.25 -9.45
C MET A 99 -7.66 7.23 -9.83
N LEU A 100 -6.41 6.77 -9.91
CA LEU A 100 -5.27 7.64 -10.24
C LEU A 100 -5.34 8.17 -11.68
N VAL A 101 -5.73 7.32 -12.64
CA VAL A 101 -5.94 7.76 -14.04
C VAL A 101 -7.08 8.78 -14.10
N ASN A 102 -8.19 8.54 -13.39
CA ASN A 102 -9.31 9.47 -13.35
C ASN A 102 -8.89 10.84 -12.77
N PHE A 103 -8.17 10.85 -11.65
CA PHE A 103 -7.65 12.09 -11.05
C PHE A 103 -6.58 12.78 -11.91
N ALA A 104 -5.78 12.03 -12.68
CA ALA A 104 -4.85 12.62 -13.63
C ALA A 104 -5.59 13.36 -14.76
N ILE A 105 -6.66 12.77 -15.29
CA ILE A 105 -7.51 13.39 -16.30
C ILE A 105 -8.19 14.63 -15.71
N GLU A 106 -8.77 14.53 -14.51
CA GLU A 106 -9.38 15.66 -13.81
C GLU A 106 -8.37 16.81 -13.61
N ALA A 107 -7.16 16.50 -13.14
CA ALA A 107 -6.09 17.49 -12.97
C ALA A 107 -5.73 18.20 -14.28
N SER A 108 -5.75 17.49 -15.41
CA SER A 108 -5.46 18.07 -16.73
C SER A 108 -6.56 18.98 -17.28
N GLN A 109 -7.77 18.86 -16.75
CA GLN A 109 -8.94 19.62 -17.18
C GLN A 109 -9.19 20.87 -16.31
N THR A 110 -8.47 21.05 -15.20
CA THR A 110 -8.60 22.27 -14.39
C THR A 110 -7.83 23.43 -15.04
N ASP A 111 -8.31 24.66 -14.85
CA ASP A 111 -7.65 25.87 -15.36
C ASP A 111 -6.20 26.03 -14.86
N SER A 112 -5.93 25.47 -13.67
CA SER A 112 -4.61 25.47 -13.05
C SER A 112 -3.68 24.33 -13.50
N GLY A 113 -4.21 23.35 -14.25
CA GLY A 113 -3.51 22.11 -14.61
C GLY A 113 -3.15 21.24 -13.40
N LYS A 114 -3.87 21.40 -12.28
CA LYS A 114 -3.59 20.74 -11.00
C LYS A 114 -4.86 20.30 -10.29
N LEU A 115 -4.76 19.21 -9.55
CA LEU A 115 -5.76 18.73 -8.60
C LEU A 115 -5.15 18.71 -7.19
N ASN A 116 -5.77 19.45 -6.26
CA ASN A 116 -5.26 19.66 -4.89
C ASN A 116 -3.78 20.10 -4.82
N GLY A 117 -3.31 20.88 -5.80
CA GLY A 117 -1.92 21.35 -5.87
C GLY A 117 -0.95 20.40 -6.59
N PHE A 118 -1.41 19.23 -7.04
CA PHE A 118 -0.60 18.25 -7.75
C PHE A 118 -0.92 18.26 -9.25
N GLY A 119 0.10 18.25 -10.10
CA GLY A 119 -0.07 18.10 -11.54
C GLY A 119 -0.42 16.67 -11.95
N PRO A 120 -0.97 16.47 -13.17
CA PRO A 120 -1.39 15.16 -13.67
C PRO A 120 -0.25 14.13 -13.73
N GLU A 121 0.99 14.58 -13.92
CA GLU A 121 2.20 13.75 -14.02
C GLU A 121 2.38 12.82 -12.80
N VAL A 122 2.16 13.34 -11.59
CA VAL A 122 2.34 12.57 -10.36
C VAL A 122 1.29 11.48 -10.22
N PHE A 123 0.04 11.77 -10.64
CA PHE A 123 -1.02 10.76 -10.65
C PHE A 123 -0.71 9.64 -11.64
N TYR A 124 -0.26 9.96 -12.86
CA TYR A 124 0.13 8.96 -13.85
C TYR A 124 1.34 8.11 -13.42
N PHE A 125 2.30 8.71 -12.70
CA PHE A 125 3.43 7.97 -12.13
C PHE A 125 2.94 6.87 -11.17
N PHE A 126 2.11 7.22 -10.19
CA PHE A 126 1.56 6.23 -9.26
C PHE A 126 0.60 5.25 -9.95
N ALA A 127 -0.15 5.69 -10.96
CA ALA A 127 -1.00 4.80 -11.76
C ALA A 127 -0.16 3.72 -12.44
N THR A 128 0.99 4.07 -13.01
CA THR A 128 1.90 3.11 -13.64
C THR A 128 2.38 2.07 -12.64
N ILE A 129 2.72 2.48 -11.42
CA ILE A 129 3.11 1.56 -10.34
C ILE A 129 1.93 0.65 -9.96
N ALA A 130 0.71 1.19 -9.83
CA ALA A 130 -0.49 0.41 -9.53
C ALA A 130 -0.80 -0.62 -10.63
N MET A 131 -0.60 -0.26 -11.89
CA MET A 131 -0.75 -1.18 -13.02
C MET A 131 0.29 -2.30 -12.97
N ILE A 132 1.56 -1.99 -12.70
CA ILE A 132 2.61 -3.00 -12.51
C ILE A 132 2.21 -3.96 -11.38
N ALA A 133 1.75 -3.43 -10.25
CA ALA A 133 1.30 -4.23 -9.11
C ALA A 133 0.12 -5.15 -9.49
N ALA A 134 -0.88 -4.65 -10.21
CA ALA A 134 -2.00 -5.45 -10.69
C ALA A 134 -1.56 -6.56 -11.67
N VAL A 135 -0.62 -6.27 -12.58
CA VAL A 135 -0.05 -7.28 -13.48
C VAL A 135 0.74 -8.35 -12.71
N MET A 136 1.49 -7.95 -11.69
CA MET A 136 2.22 -8.88 -10.82
C MET A 136 1.26 -9.79 -10.02
N ASP A 137 0.18 -9.23 -9.49
CA ASP A 137 -0.85 -10.01 -8.79
C ASP A 137 -1.55 -10.99 -9.74
N LEU A 138 -1.89 -10.55 -10.95
CA LEU A 138 -2.48 -11.42 -11.97
C LEU A 138 -1.54 -12.57 -12.34
N LYS A 139 -0.25 -12.28 -12.53
CA LYS A 139 0.78 -13.29 -12.78
C LYS A 139 0.90 -14.27 -11.62
N MET A 140 0.85 -13.79 -10.37
CA MET A 140 0.86 -14.65 -9.20
C MET A 140 -0.38 -15.56 -9.15
N LEU A 141 -1.57 -15.01 -9.40
CA LEU A 141 -2.83 -15.75 -9.42
C LEU A 141 -2.83 -16.83 -10.52
N ALA A 142 -2.38 -16.49 -11.73
CA ALA A 142 -2.27 -17.42 -12.86
C ALA A 142 -1.29 -18.58 -12.58
N ASN A 143 -0.23 -18.33 -11.81
CA ASN A 143 0.76 -19.36 -11.43
C ASN A 143 0.36 -20.20 -10.22
N GLY A 144 -0.81 -19.96 -9.61
CA GLY A 144 -1.27 -20.68 -8.42
C GLY A 144 -0.52 -20.30 -7.14
N GLY A 145 0.09 -19.11 -7.11
CA GLY A 145 0.80 -18.58 -5.93
C GLY A 145 2.31 -18.58 -6.07
N ILE A 146 2.98 -17.93 -5.12
CA ILE A 146 4.44 -17.75 -5.14
C ILE A 146 5.11 -19.05 -4.66
N LYS A 147 5.96 -19.64 -5.50
CA LYS A 147 6.83 -20.76 -5.15
C LYS A 147 8.16 -20.18 -4.68
N GLY A 148 8.57 -20.50 -3.44
CA GLY A 148 9.93 -20.18 -3.00
C GLY A 148 10.92 -21.06 -3.77
N SER A 149 12.00 -20.45 -4.27
CA SER A 149 13.19 -21.17 -4.76
C SER A 149 14.01 -21.70 -3.61
#